data_AF-A0A963BUJ3-F1
#
_entry.id   AF-A0A963BUJ3-F1
#
_cell.length_a   1.000
_cell.length_b   1.000
_cell.length_c   1.000
_cell.angle_alpha   90.00
_cell.angle_beta   90.00
_cell.angle_gamma   90.00
#
_symmetry.space_group_name_H-M   'P 1'
#
loop_
_entity.id
_entity.type
_entity.pdbx_description
1 polymer ?
#
loop_
_entity_poly.entity_id
_entity_poly.type
_entity_poly.pdbx_seq_one_letter_code
_entity_poly.pdbx_strand_id
1 'polypeptide(L)'
;MLKKLSLALVVAGLVGSATAATEADVENTFYPYKKGFPTFPGLKAGMTISKDNVEQFKDALAEGTYLMIKNGYTTVTVGETTDFELPKEYIQATRDNLNKSQLGANIGDTIVGFAAGRPFPEEPDINDPRAGEKLAWNYKYGLNWGDNAIINPLIFKYRNMESGEVERTLRNKFHFLNFKHRIRDEPVPEVTPNPSDLFRAIYLEVQGPEDLKGTKLLIQRYDDDA
;
A
#
# COMPACT_ATOMS: atom_id res chain seq x y z
N MET A 1 -20.83 -59.73 -14.77
CA MET A 1 -21.34 -58.74 -13.79
C MET A 1 -20.26 -58.52 -12.74
N LEU A 2 -19.98 -57.24 -12.43
CA LEU A 2 -19.07 -56.71 -11.39
C LEU A 2 -17.57 -57.00 -11.57
N LYS A 3 -16.63 -56.05 -11.40
CA LYS A 3 -16.59 -54.58 -11.40
C LYS A 3 -15.08 -54.29 -11.33
N LYS A 4 -14.52 -53.53 -12.28
CA LYS A 4 -13.12 -53.07 -12.24
C LYS A 4 -12.97 -52.14 -11.03
N LEU A 5 -12.12 -52.51 -10.06
CA LEU A 5 -11.74 -51.61 -8.97
C LEU A 5 -10.57 -50.75 -9.46
N SER A 6 -10.88 -49.51 -9.83
CA SER A 6 -9.90 -48.48 -10.11
C SER A 6 -9.33 -47.98 -8.77
N LEU A 7 -8.02 -48.14 -8.57
CA LEU A 7 -7.30 -47.60 -7.43
C LEU A 7 -7.22 -46.08 -7.59
N ALA A 8 -7.98 -45.34 -6.79
CA ALA A 8 -7.91 -43.88 -6.73
C ALA A 8 -6.59 -43.47 -6.05
N LEU A 9 -5.69 -42.85 -6.80
CA LEU A 9 -4.53 -42.14 -6.25
C LEU A 9 -5.05 -40.91 -5.49
N VAL A 10 -5.00 -40.95 -4.16
CA VAL A 10 -5.11 -39.74 -3.34
C VAL A 10 -3.75 -39.05 -3.41
N VAL A 11 -3.61 -38.09 -4.33
CA VAL A 11 -2.54 -37.11 -4.24
C VAL A 11 -2.97 -36.13 -3.16
N ALA A 12 -2.51 -36.36 -1.94
CA ALA A 12 -2.56 -35.36 -0.88
C ALA A 12 -1.66 -34.20 -1.33
N GLY A 13 -2.27 -33.13 -1.81
CA GLY A 13 -1.56 -31.88 -2.07
C GLY A 13 -0.93 -31.42 -0.76
N LEU A 14 0.40 -31.30 -0.75
CA LEU A 14 1.12 -30.51 0.23
C LEU A 14 0.74 -29.05 -0.03
N VAL A 15 -0.41 -28.63 0.52
CA VAL A 15 -0.70 -27.22 0.70
C VAL A 15 0.32 -26.76 1.73
N GLY A 16 1.30 -25.98 1.29
CA GLY A 16 2.26 -25.33 2.18
C GLY A 16 1.46 -24.69 3.31
N SER A 17 1.70 -25.16 4.53
CA SER A 17 1.04 -24.61 5.70
C SER A 17 1.57 -23.21 5.89
N ALA A 18 0.80 -22.20 5.47
CA ALA A 18 1.07 -20.83 5.83
C ALA A 18 1.12 -20.77 7.36
N THR A 19 2.29 -20.49 7.92
CA THR A 19 2.45 -20.31 9.36
C THR A 19 1.65 -19.09 9.79
N ALA A 20 0.86 -19.21 10.85
CA ALA A 20 0.14 -18.07 11.42
C ALA A 20 1.14 -16.97 11.80
N ALA A 21 0.80 -15.71 11.50
CA ALA A 21 1.58 -14.55 11.87
C ALA A 21 1.67 -14.43 13.40
N THR A 22 2.80 -13.89 13.87
CA THR A 22 3.16 -13.76 15.27
C THR A 22 3.28 -12.30 15.68
N GLU A 23 3.37 -12.03 16.99
CA GLU A 23 3.68 -10.69 17.49
C GLU A 23 5.04 -10.18 16.96
N ALA A 24 5.99 -11.07 16.71
CA ALA A 24 7.27 -10.69 16.11
C ALA A 24 7.11 -10.17 14.67
N ASP A 25 6.16 -10.73 13.91
CA ASP A 25 5.85 -10.24 12.56
C ASP A 25 5.24 -8.85 12.61
N VAL A 26 4.32 -8.60 13.56
CA VAL A 26 3.76 -7.26 13.81
C VAL A 26 4.84 -6.25 14.18
N GLU A 27 5.77 -6.63 15.07
CA GLU A 27 6.89 -5.76 15.45
C GLU A 27 7.82 -5.48 14.27
N ASN A 28 8.17 -6.50 13.47
CA ASN A 28 9.06 -6.33 12.32
C ASN A 28 8.43 -5.45 11.25
N THR A 29 7.13 -5.62 10.96
CA THR A 29 6.47 -4.85 9.90
C THR A 29 6.26 -3.38 10.26
N PHE A 30 6.14 -3.02 11.53
CA PHE A 30 5.85 -1.65 11.97
C PHE A 30 7.02 -0.92 12.61
N TYR A 31 8.06 -1.64 13.04
CA TYR A 31 9.28 -1.07 13.60
C TYR A 31 10.53 -1.65 12.90
N PRO A 32 10.65 -1.50 11.56
CA PRO A 32 11.73 -2.12 10.79
C PRO A 32 13.12 -1.66 11.22
N TYR A 33 13.23 -0.46 11.82
CA TYR A 33 14.49 0.14 12.25
C TYR A 33 14.78 0.00 13.75
N LYS A 34 13.99 -0.81 14.47
CA LYS A 34 14.21 -1.06 15.92
C LYS A 34 15.60 -1.62 16.23
N LYS A 35 16.22 -2.31 15.25
CA LYS A 35 17.57 -2.88 15.34
C LYS A 35 18.66 -2.00 14.70
N GLY A 36 18.32 -0.78 14.28
CA GLY A 36 19.19 0.15 13.57
C GLY A 36 18.81 0.33 12.11
N PHE A 37 19.35 1.40 11.52
CA PHE A 37 19.12 1.72 10.11
C PHE A 37 20.02 0.90 9.17
N PRO A 38 19.54 0.57 7.95
CA PRO A 38 20.36 -0.09 6.95
C PRO A 38 21.53 0.82 6.52
N THR A 39 22.67 0.20 6.20
CA THR A 39 23.86 0.88 5.68
C THR A 39 24.30 0.27 4.37
N PHE A 40 24.83 1.08 3.45
CA PHE A 40 25.40 0.61 2.19
C PHE A 40 26.84 1.12 2.02
N PRO A 41 27.82 0.27 1.65
CA PRO A 41 29.21 0.68 1.51
C PRO A 41 29.42 1.90 0.60
N GLY A 42 30.07 2.93 1.12
CA GLY A 42 30.36 4.16 0.39
C GLY A 42 29.19 5.15 0.29
N LEU A 43 27.96 4.75 0.64
CA LEU A 43 26.80 5.64 0.66
C LEU A 43 26.80 6.48 1.95
N LYS A 44 26.71 7.80 1.83
CA LYS A 44 26.73 8.73 2.98
C LYS A 44 25.73 9.85 2.77
N ALA A 45 25.11 10.31 3.85
CA ALA A 45 24.27 11.51 3.82
C ALA A 45 25.04 12.72 3.26
N GLY A 46 24.34 13.54 2.46
CA GLY A 46 24.90 14.67 1.72
C GLY A 46 25.56 14.33 0.40
N MET A 47 25.80 13.04 0.09
CA MET A 47 26.29 12.62 -1.23
C MET A 47 25.21 12.81 -2.30
N THR A 48 25.61 13.18 -3.51
CA THR A 48 24.73 13.13 -4.68
C THR A 48 25.01 11.86 -5.48
N ILE A 49 23.96 11.06 -5.70
CA ILE A 49 23.95 9.98 -6.69
C ILE A 49 23.54 10.59 -8.03
N SER A 50 24.44 10.50 -9.01
CA SER A 50 24.26 10.99 -10.37
C SER A 50 24.57 9.87 -11.37
N LYS A 51 24.39 10.18 -12.66
CA LYS A 51 24.79 9.28 -13.75
C LYS A 51 26.24 8.79 -13.65
N ASP A 52 27.13 9.57 -13.04
CA ASP A 52 28.56 9.28 -12.98
C ASP A 52 28.93 8.20 -11.95
N ASN A 53 28.11 8.01 -10.90
CA ASN A 53 28.40 7.08 -9.80
C ASN A 53 27.26 6.09 -9.48
N VAL A 54 26.11 6.17 -10.15
CA VAL A 54 24.92 5.37 -9.85
C VAL A 54 25.18 3.85 -9.92
N GLU A 55 26.08 3.39 -10.77
CA GLU A 55 26.40 1.96 -10.89
C GLU A 55 26.94 1.38 -9.58
N GLN A 56 27.64 2.18 -8.76
CA GLN A 56 28.12 1.74 -7.45
C GLN A 56 26.97 1.47 -6.46
N PHE A 57 25.83 2.15 -6.64
CA PHE A 57 24.72 2.14 -5.69
C PHE A 57 23.46 1.45 -6.25
N LYS A 58 23.61 0.69 -7.35
CA LYS A 58 22.48 0.03 -8.02
C LYS A 58 21.63 -0.80 -7.06
N ASP A 59 22.27 -1.58 -6.19
CA ASP A 59 21.58 -2.48 -5.26
C ASP A 59 20.95 -1.76 -4.05
N ALA A 60 21.23 -0.45 -3.89
CA ALA A 60 20.60 0.39 -2.88
C ALA A 60 19.38 1.17 -3.43
N LEU A 61 19.07 1.03 -4.72
CA LEU A 61 18.04 1.80 -5.41
C LEU A 61 16.94 0.89 -5.97
N ALA A 62 15.70 1.36 -5.91
CA ALA A 62 14.61 0.76 -6.70
C ALA A 62 14.95 0.85 -8.19
N GLU A 63 14.61 -0.19 -8.98
CA GLU A 63 14.99 -0.30 -10.39
C GLU A 63 14.61 0.94 -11.21
N GLY A 64 13.38 1.44 -11.03
CA GLY A 64 12.92 2.65 -11.71
C GLY A 64 13.78 3.87 -11.37
N THR A 65 14.12 4.07 -10.09
CA THR A 65 14.98 5.18 -9.65
C THR A 65 16.39 5.06 -10.22
N TYR A 66 16.98 3.85 -10.19
CA TYR A 66 18.27 3.57 -10.81
C TYR A 66 18.28 3.94 -12.30
N LEU A 67 17.26 3.50 -13.05
CA LEU A 67 17.16 3.80 -14.49
C LEU A 67 17.05 5.30 -14.77
N MET A 68 16.25 6.03 -13.98
CA MET A 68 16.11 7.48 -14.12
C MET A 68 17.45 8.22 -13.90
N ILE A 69 18.23 7.82 -12.89
CA ILE A 69 19.54 8.43 -12.62
C ILE A 69 20.56 8.01 -13.68
N LYS A 70 20.61 6.73 -14.04
CA LYS A 70 21.51 6.18 -15.07
C LYS A 70 21.32 6.83 -16.44
N ASN A 71 20.08 7.13 -16.80
CA ASN A 71 19.78 7.83 -18.05
C ASN A 71 20.03 9.34 -17.96
N GLY A 72 20.35 9.88 -16.77
CA GLY A 72 20.63 11.30 -16.56
C GLY A 72 19.38 12.18 -16.44
N TYR A 73 18.20 11.58 -16.22
CA TYR A 73 16.95 12.33 -16.07
C TYR A 73 16.81 12.98 -14.70
N THR A 74 17.53 12.48 -13.69
CA THR A 74 17.49 13.04 -12.34
C THR A 74 18.77 12.73 -11.57
N THR A 75 18.92 13.35 -10.40
CA THR A 75 19.93 13.03 -9.40
C THR A 75 19.25 12.93 -8.04
N VAL A 76 19.87 12.20 -7.11
CA VAL A 76 19.34 12.03 -5.75
C VAL A 76 20.39 12.48 -4.76
N THR A 77 20.05 13.43 -3.89
CA THR A 77 20.88 13.74 -2.72
C THR A 77 20.48 12.78 -1.60
N VAL A 78 21.46 12.05 -1.07
CA VAL A 78 21.27 11.10 0.04
C VAL A 78 20.96 11.91 1.30
N GLY A 79 19.77 11.73 1.85
CA GLY A 79 19.38 12.31 3.15
C GLY A 79 19.87 11.48 4.33
N GLU A 80 19.74 12.03 5.53
CA GLU A 80 19.82 11.23 6.75
C GLU A 80 18.66 10.24 6.79
N THR A 81 18.90 9.03 7.29
CA THR A 81 17.83 8.05 7.48
C THR A 81 16.94 8.47 8.64
N THR A 82 15.64 8.51 8.40
CA THR A 82 14.63 8.84 9.41
C THR A 82 13.63 7.71 9.55
N ASP A 83 13.05 7.58 10.74
CA ASP A 83 11.93 6.68 11.01
C ASP A 83 10.63 7.47 11.13
N PHE A 84 9.55 6.93 10.57
CA PHE A 84 8.21 7.51 10.64
C PHE A 84 7.26 6.44 11.18
N GLU A 85 6.94 6.54 12.46
CA GLU A 85 6.01 5.62 13.10
C GLU A 85 4.60 5.77 12.50
N LEU A 86 3.95 4.63 12.23
CA LEU A 86 2.53 4.61 11.89
C LEU A 86 1.67 4.91 13.14
N PRO A 87 0.42 5.39 12.94
CA PRO A 87 -0.53 5.60 14.03
C PRO A 87 -0.68 4.37 14.93
N LYS A 88 -0.64 4.58 16.25
CA LYS A 88 -0.72 3.52 17.26
C LYS A 88 -2.01 2.72 17.15
N GLU A 89 -3.10 3.37 16.75
CA GLU A 89 -4.42 2.77 16.53
C GLU A 89 -4.38 1.74 15.40
N TYR A 90 -3.61 1.98 14.34
CA TYR A 90 -3.47 1.03 13.23
C TYR A 90 -2.65 -0.20 13.63
N ILE A 91 -1.55 0.03 14.36
CA ILE A 91 -0.71 -1.05 14.89
C ILE A 91 -1.51 -1.90 15.87
N GLN A 92 -2.28 -1.28 16.77
CA GLN A 92 -3.14 -1.99 17.71
C GLN A 92 -4.27 -2.74 16.99
N ALA A 93 -4.91 -2.13 15.99
CA ALA A 93 -5.92 -2.82 15.18
C ALA A 93 -5.36 -4.04 14.44
N THR A 94 -4.09 -4.00 13.98
CA THR A 94 -3.41 -5.19 13.46
C THR A 94 -3.23 -6.25 14.54
N ARG A 95 -2.76 -5.89 15.74
CA ARG A 95 -2.59 -6.86 16.84
C ARG A 95 -3.92 -7.52 17.23
N ASP A 96 -4.97 -6.71 17.38
CA ASP A 96 -6.30 -7.17 17.79
C ASP A 96 -6.96 -8.10 16.76
N ASN A 97 -6.54 -8.00 15.49
CA ASN A 97 -7.08 -8.78 14.37
C ASN A 97 -6.07 -9.76 13.74
N LEU A 98 -4.95 -10.02 14.43
CA LEU A 98 -3.91 -10.92 13.96
C LEU A 98 -4.51 -12.31 13.64
N ASN A 99 -4.21 -12.82 12.43
CA ASN A 99 -4.70 -14.11 11.91
C ASN A 99 -6.22 -14.26 11.72
N LYS A 100 -7.01 -13.18 11.82
CA LYS A 100 -8.45 -13.24 11.53
C LYS A 100 -8.77 -13.17 10.04
N SER A 101 -7.94 -12.45 9.28
CA SER A 101 -8.09 -12.31 7.83
C SER A 101 -7.62 -13.56 7.09
N GLN A 102 -8.43 -14.00 6.12
CA GLN A 102 -8.12 -15.15 5.28
C GLN A 102 -8.40 -14.82 3.82
N LEU A 103 -7.53 -15.31 2.92
CA LEU A 103 -7.79 -15.22 1.48
C LEU A 103 -9.00 -16.09 1.11
N GLY A 104 -9.80 -15.64 0.13
CA GLY A 104 -10.89 -16.44 -0.43
C GLY A 104 -10.41 -17.65 -1.23
N ALA A 105 -11.33 -18.44 -1.78
CA ALA A 105 -10.99 -19.69 -2.46
C ALA A 105 -10.18 -19.45 -3.76
N ASN A 106 -10.47 -18.37 -4.46
CA ASN A 106 -9.83 -17.96 -5.69
C ASN A 106 -9.00 -16.68 -5.48
N ILE A 107 -8.06 -16.45 -6.40
CA ILE A 107 -7.27 -15.21 -6.41
C ILE A 107 -8.21 -14.04 -6.70
N GLY A 108 -8.16 -13.02 -5.85
CA GLY A 108 -8.96 -11.81 -6.00
C GLY A 108 -10.33 -11.88 -5.33
N ASP A 109 -10.71 -13.03 -4.77
CA ASP A 109 -11.88 -13.09 -3.88
C ASP A 109 -11.66 -12.17 -2.67
N THR A 110 -12.69 -11.40 -2.31
CA THR A 110 -12.68 -10.55 -1.11
C THR A 110 -12.26 -11.35 0.12
N ILE A 111 -11.32 -10.82 0.90
CA ILE A 111 -10.81 -11.49 2.10
C ILE A 111 -11.90 -11.63 3.16
N VAL A 112 -11.88 -12.77 3.85
CA VAL A 112 -12.84 -13.08 4.91
C VAL A 112 -12.26 -12.68 6.25
N GLY A 113 -13.10 -12.14 7.14
CA GLY A 113 -12.73 -11.85 8.54
C GLY A 113 -11.85 -10.60 8.73
N PHE A 114 -11.65 -9.79 7.69
CA PHE A 114 -10.99 -8.49 7.83
C PHE A 114 -11.89 -7.48 8.54
N ALA A 115 -11.36 -6.87 9.60
CA ALA A 115 -12.05 -5.84 10.38
C ALA A 115 -11.33 -4.49 10.31
N ALA A 116 -10.02 -4.48 10.58
CA ALA A 116 -9.18 -3.29 10.54
C ALA A 116 -7.68 -3.66 10.60
N GLY A 117 -6.81 -2.68 10.36
CA GLY A 117 -5.35 -2.86 10.41
C GLY A 117 -4.74 -3.39 9.10
N ARG A 118 -3.52 -3.91 9.20
CA ARG A 118 -2.84 -4.69 8.15
C ARG A 118 -3.29 -6.17 8.23
N PRO A 119 -3.97 -6.72 7.21
CA PRO A 119 -4.51 -8.08 7.26
C PRO A 119 -3.44 -9.18 7.31
N PHE A 120 -2.31 -9.00 6.62
CA PHE A 120 -1.22 -9.98 6.53
C PHE A 120 0.11 -9.32 6.92
N PRO A 121 0.44 -9.20 8.21
CA PRO A 121 1.63 -8.47 8.68
C PRO A 121 2.95 -9.25 8.50
N GLU A 122 2.89 -10.54 8.17
CA GLU A 122 4.08 -11.34 7.92
C GLU A 122 4.87 -10.86 6.68
N GLU A 123 6.17 -11.11 6.69
CA GLU A 123 7.00 -10.90 5.50
C GLU A 123 6.54 -11.83 4.36
N PRO A 124 6.54 -11.37 3.10
CA PRO A 124 6.20 -12.22 1.96
C PRO A 124 7.11 -13.44 1.84
N ASP A 125 6.53 -14.63 1.81
CA ASP A 125 7.27 -15.87 1.56
C ASP A 125 7.30 -16.17 0.06
N ILE A 126 8.50 -16.35 -0.50
CA ILE A 126 8.69 -16.73 -1.90
C ILE A 126 8.10 -18.11 -2.24
N ASN A 127 7.89 -18.95 -1.22
CA ASN A 127 7.28 -20.27 -1.37
C ASN A 127 5.76 -20.24 -1.20
N ASP A 128 5.16 -19.12 -0.77
CA ASP A 128 3.71 -18.93 -0.73
C ASP A 128 3.24 -18.46 -2.12
N PRO A 129 2.55 -19.31 -2.90
CA PRO A 129 2.11 -18.96 -4.25
C PRO A 129 1.09 -17.81 -4.26
N ARG A 130 0.52 -17.43 -3.10
CA ARG A 130 -0.42 -16.32 -2.93
C ARG A 130 0.16 -15.15 -2.12
N ALA A 131 1.48 -15.12 -1.89
CA ALA A 131 2.14 -13.99 -1.21
C ALA A 131 1.86 -12.64 -1.88
N GLY A 132 1.87 -12.60 -3.22
CA GLY A 132 1.56 -11.39 -3.99
C GLY A 132 0.12 -10.89 -3.77
N GLU A 133 -0.83 -11.81 -3.54
CA GLU A 133 -2.22 -11.46 -3.25
C GLU A 133 -2.37 -10.86 -1.84
N LYS A 134 -1.70 -11.43 -0.84
CA LYS A 134 -1.63 -10.84 0.51
C LYS A 134 -1.09 -9.41 0.49
N LEU A 135 -0.04 -9.17 -0.30
CA LEU A 135 0.52 -7.84 -0.52
C LEU A 135 -0.49 -6.88 -1.17
N ALA A 136 -1.24 -7.34 -2.16
CA ALA A 136 -2.28 -6.53 -2.80
C ALA A 136 -3.40 -6.13 -1.80
N TRP A 137 -3.82 -7.04 -0.92
CA TRP A 137 -4.78 -6.75 0.14
C TRP A 137 -4.23 -5.78 1.18
N ASN A 138 -2.97 -5.95 1.60
CA ASN A 138 -2.28 -4.98 2.46
C ASN A 138 -2.22 -3.59 1.83
N TYR A 139 -2.06 -3.50 0.50
CA TYR A 139 -2.08 -2.23 -0.21
C TYR A 139 -3.50 -1.61 -0.27
N LYS A 140 -4.54 -2.40 -0.58
CA LYS A 140 -5.94 -1.93 -0.61
C LYS A 140 -6.39 -1.36 0.75
N TYR A 141 -6.14 -2.11 1.82
CA TYR A 141 -6.50 -1.75 3.19
C TYR A 141 -5.41 -0.98 3.96
N GLY A 142 -4.32 -0.63 3.27
CA GLY A 142 -3.23 0.13 3.85
C GLY A 142 -3.65 1.53 4.29
N LEU A 143 -2.91 2.06 5.27
CA LEU A 143 -3.02 3.46 5.69
C LEU A 143 -2.60 4.40 4.56
N ASN A 144 -3.59 5.00 3.88
CA ASN A 144 -3.34 6.01 2.85
C ASN A 144 -3.35 7.43 3.45
N TRP A 145 -4.47 7.83 4.07
CA TRP A 145 -4.64 9.13 4.73
C TRP A 145 -5.25 9.03 6.13
N GLY A 146 -5.36 7.81 6.69
CA GLY A 146 -6.20 7.53 7.87
C GLY A 146 -7.67 7.31 7.50
N ASP A 147 -8.57 7.58 8.45
CA ASP A 147 -10.02 7.39 8.27
C ASP A 147 -10.65 8.47 7.39
N ASN A 148 -10.08 9.68 7.40
CA ASN A 148 -10.49 10.78 6.52
C ASN A 148 -9.41 11.86 6.40
N ALA A 149 -9.38 12.55 5.26
CA ALA A 149 -8.50 13.69 5.04
C ALA A 149 -9.08 14.72 4.09
N ILE A 150 -8.59 15.96 4.23
CA ILE A 150 -8.84 17.07 3.30
C ILE A 150 -7.50 17.69 2.95
N ILE A 151 -7.22 17.83 1.66
CA ILE A 151 -6.06 18.57 1.17
C ILE A 151 -6.57 19.76 0.36
N ASN A 152 -6.26 20.96 0.85
CA ASN A 152 -6.70 22.20 0.23
C ASN A 152 -5.66 23.32 0.45
N PRO A 153 -4.99 23.84 -0.59
CA PRO A 153 -5.07 23.37 -1.98
C PRO A 153 -4.19 22.14 -2.24
N LEU A 154 -4.68 21.19 -3.03
CA LEU A 154 -3.88 20.15 -3.67
C LEU A 154 -3.42 20.65 -5.06
N ILE A 155 -2.13 20.92 -5.20
CA ILE A 155 -1.56 21.51 -6.43
C ILE A 155 -1.05 20.42 -7.36
N PHE A 156 -1.61 20.31 -8.57
CA PHE A 156 -1.07 19.47 -9.63
C PHE A 156 -0.37 20.34 -10.66
N LYS A 157 0.92 20.09 -10.90
CA LYS A 157 1.70 20.74 -11.95
C LYS A 157 1.97 19.74 -13.06
N TYR A 158 1.44 20.01 -14.25
CA TYR A 158 1.79 19.31 -15.47
C TYR A 158 3.06 19.94 -16.01
N ARG A 159 4.06 19.10 -16.25
CA ARG A 159 5.37 19.54 -16.70
C ARG A 159 5.72 18.83 -17.99
N ASN A 160 6.35 19.57 -18.88
CA ASN A 160 7.02 19.00 -20.02
C ASN A 160 8.14 18.08 -19.52
N MET A 161 8.16 16.83 -19.98
CA MET A 161 9.14 15.83 -19.51
C MET A 161 10.57 16.12 -19.97
N GLU A 162 10.76 16.83 -21.08
CA GLU A 162 12.08 17.16 -21.63
C GLU A 162 12.63 18.45 -21.03
N SER A 163 11.84 19.54 -21.03
CA SER A 163 12.31 20.86 -20.58
C SER A 163 12.10 21.11 -19.08
N GLY A 164 11.24 20.34 -18.42
CA GLY A 164 10.82 20.56 -17.02
C GLY A 164 9.90 21.78 -16.81
N GLU A 165 9.57 22.50 -17.89
CA GLU A 165 8.68 23.66 -17.88
C GLU A 165 7.29 23.27 -17.38
N VAL A 166 6.68 24.15 -16.56
CA VAL A 166 5.30 23.94 -16.10
C VAL A 166 4.34 24.40 -17.18
N GLU A 167 3.71 23.45 -17.85
CA GLU A 167 2.71 23.70 -18.90
C GLU A 167 1.36 24.09 -18.32
N ARG A 168 1.01 23.52 -17.15
CA ARG A 168 -0.26 23.81 -16.48
C ARG A 168 -0.19 23.58 -14.98
N THR A 169 -0.89 24.41 -14.22
CA THR A 169 -1.09 24.20 -12.78
C THR A 169 -2.59 24.12 -12.48
N LEU A 170 -3.04 23.00 -11.90
CA LEU A 170 -4.37 22.87 -11.32
C LEU A 170 -4.30 23.10 -9.82
N ARG A 171 -5.24 23.90 -9.31
CA ARG A 171 -5.50 24.03 -7.88
C ARG A 171 -6.74 23.20 -7.57
N ASN A 172 -6.61 22.19 -6.73
CA ASN A 172 -7.69 21.28 -6.42
C ASN A 172 -8.02 21.31 -4.93
N LYS A 173 -9.22 20.86 -4.59
CA LYS A 173 -9.63 20.49 -3.25
C LYS A 173 -9.88 18.98 -3.25
N PHE A 174 -9.16 18.25 -2.42
CA PHE A 174 -9.26 16.80 -2.31
C PHE A 174 -9.87 16.42 -0.96
N HIS A 175 -10.78 15.46 -0.99
CA HIS A 175 -11.46 14.89 0.15
C HIS A 175 -11.36 13.37 0.05
N PHE A 176 -11.08 12.73 1.18
CA PHE A 176 -11.00 11.29 1.33
C PHE A 176 -11.78 10.87 2.57
N LEU A 177 -12.59 9.83 2.45
CA LEU A 177 -13.35 9.26 3.55
C LEU A 177 -13.40 7.73 3.42
N ASN A 178 -12.89 7.01 4.42
CA ASN A 178 -13.25 5.62 4.65
C ASN A 178 -14.59 5.59 5.38
N PHE A 179 -15.55 4.87 4.81
CA PHE A 179 -16.82 4.57 5.45
C PHE A 179 -16.67 3.40 6.42
N LYS A 180 -15.95 2.34 6.02
CA LYS A 180 -15.67 1.13 6.82
C LYS A 180 -14.21 1.05 7.25
N HIS A 181 -13.93 0.10 8.15
CA HIS A 181 -12.58 -0.20 8.65
C HIS A 181 -11.89 1.01 9.29
N ARG A 182 -12.69 1.90 9.89
CA ARG A 182 -12.21 3.08 10.60
C ARG A 182 -11.56 2.66 11.91
N ILE A 183 -10.50 3.34 12.30
CA ILE A 183 -9.67 2.94 13.46
C ILE A 183 -9.50 4.02 14.52
N ARG A 184 -9.83 5.27 14.23
CA ARG A 184 -9.52 6.40 15.11
C ARG A 184 -10.63 7.45 15.16
N ASP A 185 -11.11 7.90 14.01
CA ASP A 185 -12.01 9.03 13.93
C ASP A 185 -13.46 8.54 13.97
N GLU A 186 -14.24 8.93 14.99
CA GLU A 186 -15.65 8.53 15.10
C GLU A 186 -16.46 8.92 13.85
N PRO A 187 -17.42 8.08 13.42
CA PRO A 187 -17.81 6.81 14.03
C PRO A 187 -16.83 5.66 13.72
N VAL A 188 -16.52 4.85 14.73
CA VAL A 188 -15.70 3.63 14.63
C VAL A 188 -16.60 2.40 14.90
N PRO A 189 -16.56 1.33 14.08
CA PRO A 189 -15.67 1.08 12.93
C PRO A 189 -16.21 1.59 11.60
N GLU A 190 -17.43 2.14 11.56
CA GLU A 190 -18.12 2.48 10.32
C GLU A 190 -19.02 3.72 10.43
N VAL A 191 -19.09 4.49 9.34
CA VAL A 191 -20.06 5.59 9.15
C VAL A 191 -21.45 5.04 8.81
N THR A 192 -22.42 5.26 9.71
CA THR A 192 -23.81 4.85 9.48
C THR A 192 -24.76 6.04 9.31
N PRO A 193 -25.79 5.94 8.44
CA PRO A 193 -26.09 4.78 7.58
C PRO A 193 -25.16 4.69 6.36
N ASN A 194 -24.81 3.47 5.96
CA ASN A 194 -24.04 3.15 4.74
C ASN A 194 -24.86 2.25 3.79
N PRO A 195 -25.96 2.75 3.20
CA PRO A 195 -26.90 1.91 2.45
C PRO A 195 -26.30 1.29 1.17
N SER A 196 -25.20 1.85 0.67
CA SER A 196 -24.48 1.36 -0.50
C SER A 196 -23.26 0.50 -0.14
N ASP A 197 -23.08 0.18 1.13
CA ASP A 197 -22.01 -0.69 1.63
C ASP A 197 -20.60 -0.27 1.16
N LEU A 198 -20.37 1.04 1.11
CA LEU A 198 -19.11 1.60 0.61
C LEU A 198 -17.98 1.32 1.59
N PHE A 199 -16.80 0.99 1.06
CA PHE A 199 -15.57 1.06 1.83
C PHE A 199 -15.05 2.50 1.89
N ARG A 200 -15.03 3.21 0.75
CA ARG A 200 -14.36 4.50 0.64
C ARG A 200 -14.99 5.40 -0.42
N ALA A 201 -14.98 6.70 -0.17
CA ALA A 201 -15.18 7.72 -1.19
C ALA A 201 -14.01 8.69 -1.29
N ILE A 202 -13.73 9.14 -2.51
CA ILE A 202 -12.77 10.18 -2.83
C ILE A 202 -13.50 11.25 -3.64
N TYR A 203 -13.41 12.50 -3.20
CA TYR A 203 -13.99 13.63 -3.90
C TYR A 203 -12.91 14.66 -4.23
N LEU A 204 -12.83 15.04 -5.50
CA LEU A 204 -11.91 16.04 -6.01
C LEU A 204 -12.69 17.15 -6.69
N GLU A 205 -12.34 18.39 -6.40
CA GLU A 205 -12.90 19.57 -7.04
C GLU A 205 -11.77 20.45 -7.57
N VAL A 206 -11.83 20.80 -8.86
CA VAL A 206 -10.89 21.74 -9.48
C VAL A 206 -11.33 23.17 -9.11
N GLN A 207 -10.48 23.87 -8.37
CA GLN A 207 -10.68 25.27 -7.98
C GLN A 207 -10.09 26.27 -8.98
N GLY A 208 -9.21 25.82 -9.87
CA GLY A 208 -8.64 26.62 -10.94
C GLY A 208 -7.66 25.80 -11.80
N PRO A 209 -7.36 26.24 -13.03
CA PRO A 209 -7.72 27.52 -13.68
C PRO A 209 -9.21 27.65 -14.03
N GLU A 210 -9.66 28.87 -14.34
CA GLU A 210 -11.10 29.21 -14.51
C GLU A 210 -11.81 28.38 -15.59
N ASP A 211 -11.09 27.95 -16.63
CA ASP A 211 -11.64 27.10 -17.70
C ASP A 211 -11.96 25.67 -17.26
N LEU A 212 -11.37 25.19 -16.15
CA LEU A 212 -11.66 23.88 -15.55
C LEU A 212 -12.37 23.98 -14.20
N LYS A 213 -12.51 25.19 -13.65
CA LYS A 213 -13.04 25.42 -12.32
C LYS A 213 -14.45 24.87 -12.18
N GLY A 214 -14.70 24.22 -11.05
CA GLY A 214 -15.97 23.56 -10.77
C GLY A 214 -16.09 22.16 -11.37
N THR A 215 -15.08 21.67 -12.09
CA THR A 215 -14.99 20.26 -12.47
C THR A 215 -14.84 19.42 -11.21
N LYS A 216 -15.64 18.35 -11.11
CA LYS A 216 -15.73 17.50 -9.92
C LYS A 216 -15.62 16.03 -10.30
N LEU A 217 -14.94 15.26 -9.46
CA LEU A 217 -14.82 13.82 -9.56
C LEU A 217 -15.20 13.20 -8.23
N LEU A 218 -16.14 12.25 -8.26
CA LEU A 218 -16.48 11.39 -7.13
C LEU A 218 -16.12 9.96 -7.50
N ILE A 219 -15.27 9.32 -6.71
CA ILE A 219 -14.95 7.90 -6.81
C ILE A 219 -15.52 7.23 -5.58
N GLN A 220 -16.35 6.23 -5.78
CA GLN A 220 -16.86 5.35 -4.72
C GLN A 220 -16.26 3.96 -4.91
N ARG A 221 -15.78 3.38 -3.82
CA ARG A 221 -15.24 2.02 -3.76
C ARG A 221 -16.13 1.22 -2.82
N TYR A 222 -16.69 0.14 -3.35
CA TYR A 222 -17.38 -0.87 -2.56
C TYR A 222 -16.35 -1.64 -1.73
N ASP A 223 -16.85 -2.26 -0.66
CA ASP A 223 -16.02 -3.10 0.19
C ASP A 223 -15.70 -4.44 -0.49
N ASP A 224 -16.74 -5.05 -1.07
CA ASP A 224 -16.65 -6.19 -1.97
C ASP A 224 -16.30 -5.75 -3.40
N ASP A 225 -15.25 -6.34 -3.98
CA ASP A 225 -14.79 -6.03 -5.34
C ASP A 225 -15.45 -6.93 -6.42
N ALA A 226 -16.32 -7.87 -6.03
CA ALA A 226 -17.02 -8.81 -6.91
C ALA A 226 -18.13 -8.19 -7.76
#